data_AF-A0A812E2Y5-F1
#
_entry.id   AF-A0A812E2Y5-F1
#
_cell.length_a   1.000
_cell.length_b   1.000
_cell.length_c   1.000
_cell.angle_alpha   90.00
_cell.angle_beta   90.00
_cell.angle_gamma   90.00
#
_symmetry.space_group_name_H-M   'P 1'
#
loop_
_entity.id
_entity.type
_entity.pdbx_description
1 polymer ?
#
loop_
_entity_poly.entity_id
_entity_poly.type
_entity_poly.pdbx_seq_one_letter_code
_entity_poly.pdbx_strand_id
1 'polypeptide(L)'
;MLYRSEAIYKRPAFHLLDHMNLCIAPFVSLPTNRCCQTEFSGKKKFRLFIRFIFSFPFIMTSLPFSLNNCVYLVVLSSLLAGCVLSEIECNHTITKHAWFDIFIKDYDGPGEDFHGRFVIGLFGDAAPATVLNFASIAKGYKHDKTTLHYKNTKVHRVVRDFVIQMGDVTVGDGTGGKSIYGETFDDEDYILSHRSAGFVSMANHGKNTNGSQFFILLVRARWLDKRHVVFGKVIKGFDVIRKISEIETNKETGMPKKKIKIVDCGSDDVKKYCENIKQFNDHIKKISIYLSIYLSIYLSIYLSIYLSITGGEFAPGKASSRCSI
;
A
#
# COMPACT_ATOMS: atom_id res chain seq x y z
N MET A 1 -7.78 -61.98 54.06
CA MET A 1 -7.72 -61.60 52.63
C MET A 1 -7.55 -60.09 52.57
N LEU A 2 -6.35 -59.62 52.26
CA LEU A 2 -6.00 -58.20 52.13
C LEU A 2 -5.18 -58.02 50.85
N TYR A 3 -5.39 -56.88 50.17
CA TYR A 3 -4.61 -56.14 49.14
C TYR A 3 -5.53 -55.68 47.99
N ARG A 4 -5.34 -54.58 47.25
CA ARG A 4 -4.94 -53.15 47.42
C ARG A 4 -5.26 -52.49 46.04
N SER A 5 -5.39 -51.17 45.98
CA SER A 5 -5.72 -50.32 44.79
C SER A 5 -4.81 -50.46 43.55
N GLU A 6 -5.29 -50.09 42.34
CA GLU A 6 -4.62 -49.16 41.39
C GLU A 6 -5.37 -48.81 40.07
N ALA A 7 -5.27 -47.52 39.70
CA ALA A 7 -5.17 -46.84 38.38
C ALA A 7 -6.08 -47.15 37.16
N ILE A 8 -6.75 -46.09 36.67
CA ILE A 8 -7.30 -45.96 35.30
C ILE A 8 -6.44 -44.94 34.51
N TYR A 9 -5.71 -45.39 33.50
CA TYR A 9 -5.04 -44.56 32.50
C TYR A 9 -5.04 -45.28 31.15
N LYS A 10 -5.72 -44.74 30.12
CA LYS A 10 -5.31 -44.78 28.69
C LYS A 10 -6.29 -44.09 27.72
N ARG A 11 -5.79 -42.97 27.15
CA ARG A 11 -5.86 -42.41 25.77
C ARG A 11 -7.20 -42.06 25.09
N PRO A 12 -7.22 -40.85 24.46
CA PRO A 12 -7.50 -40.75 23.03
C PRO A 12 -6.43 -39.92 22.32
N ALA A 13 -5.60 -40.59 21.50
CA ALA A 13 -4.66 -39.95 20.59
C ALA A 13 -4.90 -40.53 19.19
N PHE A 14 -6.07 -40.26 18.62
CA PHE A 14 -6.39 -40.70 17.26
C PHE A 14 -7.30 -39.76 16.46
N HIS A 15 -7.78 -38.64 17.03
CA HIS A 15 -8.68 -37.71 16.32
C HIS A 15 -8.03 -36.40 15.82
N LEU A 16 -6.75 -36.13 16.11
CA LEU A 16 -6.10 -34.86 15.73
C LEU A 16 -5.41 -34.90 14.34
N LEU A 17 -4.98 -36.07 13.87
CA LEU A 17 -4.29 -36.19 12.58
C LEU A 17 -5.22 -35.95 11.38
N ASP A 18 -6.50 -36.30 11.49
CA ASP A 18 -7.48 -36.09 10.41
C ASP A 18 -7.82 -34.61 10.21
N HIS A 19 -7.80 -33.80 11.27
CA HIS A 19 -7.99 -32.35 11.18
C HIS A 19 -6.76 -31.61 10.63
N MET A 20 -5.55 -32.11 10.88
CA MET A 20 -4.33 -31.52 10.30
C MET A 20 -4.22 -31.82 8.79
N ASN A 21 -4.64 -33.00 8.34
CA ASN A 21 -4.66 -33.33 6.91
C ASN A 21 -5.64 -32.46 6.10
N LEU A 22 -6.76 -32.02 6.71
CA LEU A 22 -7.71 -31.12 6.04
C LEU A 22 -7.18 -29.68 5.86
N CYS A 23 -6.28 -29.22 6.73
CA CYS A 23 -5.70 -27.87 6.64
C CYS A 23 -4.43 -27.79 5.77
N ILE A 24 -3.75 -28.91 5.55
CA ILE A 24 -2.51 -28.99 4.75
C ILE A 24 -2.78 -29.43 3.30
N ALA A 25 -3.95 -30.00 3.01
CA ALA A 25 -4.34 -30.45 1.67
C ALA A 25 -4.18 -29.43 0.51
N PRO A 26 -4.28 -28.09 0.69
CA PRO A 26 -4.03 -27.18 -0.42
C PRO A 26 -2.54 -26.88 -0.66
N PHE A 27 -1.61 -27.41 0.15
CA PHE A 27 -0.17 -27.14 0.05
C PHE A 27 0.67 -28.27 -0.56
N VAL A 28 0.11 -29.47 -0.76
CA VAL A 28 0.87 -30.61 -1.32
C VAL A 28 0.11 -31.23 -2.49
N SER A 29 0.71 -31.08 -3.68
CA SER A 29 0.44 -31.73 -4.97
C SER A 29 -0.77 -31.28 -5.82
N LEU A 30 -0.48 -30.65 -6.96
CA LEU A 30 -1.18 -30.90 -8.23
C LEU A 30 -0.14 -30.93 -9.37
N PRO A 31 -0.27 -31.86 -10.33
CA PRO A 31 0.72 -32.09 -11.38
C PRO A 31 0.63 -31.07 -12.52
N THR A 32 1.73 -30.99 -13.27
CA THR A 32 1.94 -30.23 -14.49
C THR A 32 0.89 -30.50 -15.58
N ASN A 33 0.53 -29.43 -16.31
CA ASN A 33 -0.24 -29.36 -17.58
C ASN A 33 -1.78 -29.22 -17.50
N ARG A 34 -2.27 -27.96 -17.50
CA ARG A 34 -3.08 -27.36 -18.59
C ARG A 34 -3.58 -25.95 -18.22
N CYS A 35 -3.71 -25.11 -19.25
CA CYS A 35 -4.12 -23.71 -19.24
C CYS A 35 -5.30 -23.38 -18.31
N CYS A 36 -5.03 -22.60 -17.26
CA CYS A 36 -5.93 -21.59 -16.69
C CYS A 36 -5.16 -20.87 -15.56
N GLN A 37 -4.41 -19.81 -15.90
CA GLN A 37 -3.82 -18.93 -14.89
C GLN A 37 -4.94 -18.13 -14.22
N THR A 38 -5.48 -18.66 -13.13
CA THR A 38 -6.12 -17.83 -12.11
C THR A 38 -5.00 -17.28 -11.23
N GLU A 39 -4.54 -16.05 -11.53
CA GLU A 39 -3.59 -15.33 -10.70
C GLU A 39 -4.16 -15.17 -9.28
N PHE A 40 -3.72 -16.02 -8.37
CA PHE A 40 -4.00 -15.90 -6.94
C PHE A 40 -3.17 -14.72 -6.38
N SER A 41 -3.73 -13.52 -6.48
CA SER A 41 -3.10 -12.26 -6.05
C SER A 41 -2.50 -12.35 -4.64
N GLY A 42 -1.20 -12.02 -4.51
CA GLY A 42 -0.47 -12.00 -3.23
C GLY A 42 -1.12 -11.19 -2.11
N LYS A 43 -2.02 -10.24 -2.44
CA LYS A 43 -2.87 -9.52 -1.46
C LYS A 43 -3.80 -10.45 -0.68
N LYS A 44 -4.31 -11.53 -1.31
CA LYS A 44 -5.16 -12.53 -0.64
C LYS A 44 -4.34 -13.42 0.31
N LYS A 45 -3.15 -13.87 -0.14
CA LYS A 45 -2.19 -14.63 0.70
C LYS A 45 -1.78 -13.81 1.93
N PHE A 46 -1.46 -12.52 1.75
CA PHE A 46 -1.10 -11.61 2.85
C PHE A 46 -2.26 -11.35 3.83
N ARG A 47 -3.50 -11.17 3.33
CA ARG A 47 -4.69 -11.06 4.20
C ARG A 47 -4.93 -12.32 5.02
N LEU A 48 -4.68 -13.50 4.44
CA LEU A 48 -4.78 -14.78 5.15
C LEU A 48 -3.72 -14.88 6.25
N PHE A 49 -2.47 -14.49 5.95
CA PHE A 49 -1.37 -14.46 6.91
C PHE A 49 -1.64 -13.50 8.08
N ILE A 50 -2.15 -12.29 7.80
CA ILE A 50 -2.54 -11.34 8.84
C ILE A 50 -3.65 -11.91 9.72
N ARG A 51 -4.69 -12.51 9.13
CA ARG A 51 -5.76 -13.16 9.91
C ARG A 51 -5.21 -14.25 10.82
N PHE A 52 -4.26 -15.05 10.34
CA PHE A 52 -3.61 -16.08 11.15
C PHE A 52 -2.84 -15.50 12.35
N ILE A 53 -2.08 -14.41 12.15
CA ILE A 53 -1.37 -13.72 13.24
C ILE A 53 -2.33 -13.16 14.29
N PHE A 54 -3.46 -12.57 13.89
CA PHE A 54 -4.41 -11.97 14.83
C PHE A 54 -5.35 -12.99 15.52
N SER A 55 -5.54 -14.17 14.95
CA SER A 55 -6.25 -15.30 15.60
C SER A 55 -5.37 -16.05 16.61
N PHE A 56 -4.07 -15.83 16.57
CA PHE A 56 -3.05 -16.50 17.39
C PHE A 56 -3.25 -16.37 18.91
N PRO A 57 -3.70 -15.24 19.49
CA PRO A 57 -3.93 -15.11 20.92
C PRO A 57 -5.02 -16.05 21.46
N PHE A 58 -5.99 -16.43 20.62
CA PHE A 58 -7.11 -17.30 21.01
C PHE A 58 -6.73 -18.79 21.00
N ILE A 59 -5.68 -19.15 20.27
CA ILE A 59 -5.14 -20.52 20.22
C ILE A 59 -4.19 -20.77 21.40
N MET A 60 -3.51 -19.73 21.90
CA MET A 60 -2.54 -19.83 22.99
C MET A 60 -3.16 -20.10 24.37
N THR A 61 -4.47 -19.87 24.55
CA THR A 61 -5.17 -20.08 25.83
C THR A 61 -5.59 -21.54 26.07
N SER A 62 -5.41 -22.45 25.11
CA SER A 62 -5.95 -23.83 25.17
C SER A 62 -4.89 -24.95 25.14
N LEU A 63 -3.59 -24.64 25.12
CA LEU A 63 -2.52 -25.64 25.08
C LEU A 63 -1.62 -25.61 26.34
N PRO A 64 -1.26 -26.77 26.93
CA PRO A 64 -0.33 -26.82 28.04
C PRO A 64 1.08 -26.36 27.58
N PHE A 65 1.63 -25.38 28.29
CA PHE A 65 2.86 -24.67 27.94
C PHE A 65 4.10 -25.56 28.17
N SER A 66 4.85 -25.86 27.09
CA SER A 66 6.25 -26.30 27.18
C SER A 66 7.12 -25.39 26.29
N LEU A 67 8.38 -25.10 26.70
CA LEU A 67 9.31 -24.22 25.97
C LEU A 67 9.47 -24.60 24.48
N ASN A 68 9.29 -25.88 24.13
CA ASN A 68 9.42 -26.38 22.76
C ASN A 68 8.33 -25.86 21.80
N ASN A 69 7.14 -25.53 22.31
CA ASN A 69 6.03 -25.04 21.48
C ASN A 69 6.23 -23.59 21.04
N CYS A 70 6.86 -22.75 21.88
CA CYS A 70 7.18 -21.36 21.51
C CYS A 70 8.26 -21.29 20.42
N VAL A 71 9.27 -22.16 20.49
CA VAL A 71 10.35 -22.20 19.48
C VAL A 71 9.80 -22.64 18.13
N TYR A 72 8.96 -23.69 18.09
CA TYR A 72 8.31 -24.14 16.85
C TYR A 72 7.44 -23.07 16.19
N LEU A 73 6.71 -22.29 16.99
CA LEU A 73 5.84 -21.22 16.51
C LEU A 73 6.62 -20.01 15.98
N VAL A 74 7.71 -19.63 16.64
CA VAL A 74 8.61 -18.58 16.14
C VAL A 74 9.24 -19.02 14.82
N VAL A 75 9.74 -20.25 14.75
CA VAL A 75 10.35 -20.82 13.54
C VAL A 75 9.33 -20.88 12.39
N LEU A 76 8.12 -21.37 12.63
CA LEU A 76 7.06 -21.44 11.62
C LEU A 76 6.63 -20.03 11.13
N SER A 77 6.52 -19.06 12.05
CA SER A 77 6.21 -17.68 11.70
C SER A 77 7.32 -17.02 10.86
N SER A 78 8.58 -17.32 11.15
CA SER A 78 9.73 -16.83 10.39
C SER A 78 9.86 -17.48 9.00
N LEU A 79 9.55 -18.78 8.88
CA LEU A 79 9.52 -19.49 7.59
C LEU A 79 8.40 -18.97 6.68
N LEU A 80 7.21 -18.74 7.25
CA LEU A 80 6.10 -18.12 6.51
C LEU A 80 6.41 -16.68 6.11
N ALA A 81 7.08 -15.90 6.96
CA ALA A 81 7.56 -14.57 6.59
C ALA A 81 8.57 -14.62 5.44
N GLY A 82 9.48 -15.60 5.45
CA GLY A 82 10.43 -15.87 4.36
C GLY A 82 9.76 -16.18 3.02
N CYS A 83 8.74 -17.04 3.02
CA CYS A 83 7.97 -17.37 1.81
C CYS A 83 7.11 -16.21 1.28
N VAL A 84 6.67 -15.27 2.12
CA VAL A 84 5.93 -14.08 1.66
C VAL A 84 6.86 -13.04 1.03
N LEU A 85 8.12 -12.99 1.45
CA LEU A 85 9.12 -12.07 0.90
C LEU A 85 9.55 -12.42 -0.53
N SER A 86 9.45 -13.69 -0.94
CA SER A 86 9.98 -14.17 -2.21
C SER A 86 9.11 -13.88 -3.46
N GLU A 87 7.94 -13.25 -3.35
CA GLU A 87 7.02 -13.03 -4.49
C GLU A 87 6.68 -11.54 -4.78
N ILE A 88 7.46 -10.57 -4.29
CA ILE A 88 7.16 -9.14 -4.56
C ILE A 88 7.88 -8.66 -5.82
N GLU A 89 7.30 -8.95 -6.99
CA GLU A 89 7.72 -8.30 -8.22
C GLU A 89 7.44 -6.79 -8.16
N CYS A 90 8.46 -6.01 -8.52
CA CYS A 90 8.33 -4.57 -8.66
C CYS A 90 7.56 -4.26 -9.94
N ASN A 91 6.28 -3.92 -9.82
CA ASN A 91 5.49 -3.56 -11.01
C ASN A 91 6.03 -2.30 -11.68
N HIS A 92 6.32 -1.25 -10.89
CA HIS A 92 6.73 0.07 -11.40
C HIS A 92 7.75 0.70 -10.46
N THR A 93 8.80 1.27 -11.05
CA THR A 93 9.85 1.94 -10.29
C THR A 93 9.67 3.45 -10.34
N ILE A 94 9.67 4.09 -9.18
CA ILE A 94 9.55 5.55 -9.05
C ILE A 94 10.96 6.14 -9.02
N THR A 95 11.22 7.09 -9.91
CA THR A 95 12.50 7.79 -10.03
C THR A 95 12.42 9.27 -9.63
N LYS A 96 11.24 9.89 -9.77
CA LYS A 96 10.98 11.29 -9.37
C LYS A 96 9.63 11.41 -8.68
N HIS A 97 9.48 12.42 -7.84
CA HIS A 97 8.18 12.87 -7.34
C HIS A 97 7.78 14.16 -8.02
N ALA A 98 6.49 14.36 -8.20
CA ALA A 98 5.92 15.65 -8.55
C ALA A 98 4.76 15.96 -7.61
N TRP A 99 4.79 17.13 -7.01
CA TRP A 99 3.79 17.57 -6.03
C TRP A 99 2.99 18.74 -6.59
N PHE A 100 1.72 18.80 -6.22
CA PHE A 100 0.75 19.78 -6.70
C PHE A 100 -0.11 20.27 -5.55
N ASP A 101 -0.16 21.58 -5.37
CA ASP A 101 -1.06 22.27 -4.44
C ASP A 101 -2.30 22.73 -5.18
N ILE A 102 -3.44 22.24 -4.74
CA ILE A 102 -4.74 22.52 -5.33
C ILE A 102 -5.51 23.48 -4.44
N PHE A 103 -6.15 24.44 -5.10
CA PHE A 103 -7.10 25.35 -4.50
C PHE A 103 -8.44 25.24 -5.20
N ILE A 104 -9.50 25.07 -4.41
CA ILE A 104 -10.88 25.11 -4.88
C ILE A 104 -11.59 26.23 -4.14
N LYS A 105 -12.03 27.24 -4.89
CA LYS A 105 -12.80 28.34 -4.33
C LYS A 105 -14.22 27.90 -3.99
N ASP A 106 -14.76 28.40 -2.88
CA ASP A 106 -16.17 28.22 -2.48
C ASP A 106 -16.53 26.72 -2.37
N TYR A 107 -15.69 25.90 -1.74
CA TYR A 107 -15.94 24.46 -1.59
C TYR A 107 -17.16 24.21 -0.67
N ASP A 108 -18.03 23.24 -0.99
CA ASP A 108 -19.34 23.01 -0.33
C ASP A 108 -19.24 22.50 1.14
N GLY A 109 -18.09 22.66 1.79
CA GLY A 109 -17.90 22.46 3.23
C GLY A 109 -18.25 23.71 4.04
N PRO A 110 -18.31 23.62 5.38
CA PRO A 110 -18.61 24.76 6.23
C PRO A 110 -17.48 25.80 6.17
N GLY A 111 -17.60 26.77 5.26
CA GLY A 111 -17.08 28.12 5.41
C GLY A 111 -15.75 28.51 4.78
N GLU A 112 -14.99 27.64 4.11
CA GLU A 112 -13.68 28.04 3.59
C GLU A 112 -13.29 27.41 2.24
N ASP A 113 -12.47 28.16 1.50
CA ASP A 113 -11.75 27.67 0.33
C ASP A 113 -10.98 26.39 0.68
N PHE A 114 -10.96 25.42 -0.23
CA PHE A 114 -10.24 24.17 0.01
C PHE A 114 -8.80 24.27 -0.51
N HIS A 115 -7.85 23.88 0.35
CA HIS A 115 -6.44 23.68 0.00
C HIS A 115 -6.04 22.22 0.23
N GLY A 116 -5.37 21.61 -0.76
CA GLY A 116 -4.90 20.24 -0.63
C GLY A 116 -3.69 19.95 -1.50
N ARG A 117 -2.80 19.07 -1.03
CA ARG A 117 -1.62 18.63 -1.78
C ARG A 117 -1.75 17.18 -2.20
N PHE A 118 -1.43 16.88 -3.45
CA PHE A 118 -1.19 15.51 -3.90
C PHE A 118 0.20 15.34 -4.48
N VAL A 119 0.70 14.10 -4.45
CA VAL A 119 2.04 13.75 -4.94
C VAL A 119 1.93 12.56 -5.88
N ILE A 120 2.55 12.71 -7.06
CA ILE A 120 2.68 11.69 -8.09
C ILE A 120 4.08 11.09 -8.01
N GLY A 121 4.18 9.77 -7.97
CA GLY A 121 5.41 9.05 -8.27
C GLY A 121 5.52 8.85 -9.78
N LEU A 122 6.63 9.29 -10.36
CA LEU A 122 6.89 9.25 -11.80
C LEU A 122 7.79 8.06 -12.17
N PHE A 123 7.44 7.38 -13.26
CA PHE A 123 8.05 6.15 -13.73
C PHE A 123 9.13 6.40 -14.78
N GLY A 124 10.19 7.13 -14.43
CA GLY A 124 11.15 7.62 -15.42
C GLY A 124 12.02 6.54 -16.09
N ASP A 125 12.02 5.30 -15.61
CA ASP A 125 12.64 4.19 -16.35
C ASP A 125 11.71 3.65 -17.46
N ALA A 126 10.40 3.72 -17.25
CA ALA A 126 9.41 3.16 -18.18
C ALA A 126 8.96 4.17 -19.24
N ALA A 127 8.99 5.47 -18.90
CA ALA A 127 8.64 6.57 -19.80
C ALA A 127 9.58 7.79 -19.58
N PRO A 128 10.90 7.65 -19.84
CA PRO A 128 11.88 8.70 -19.59
C PRO A 128 11.56 10.05 -20.23
N ALA A 129 11.14 10.10 -21.50
CA ALA A 129 10.92 11.37 -22.20
C ALA A 129 9.67 12.09 -21.67
N THR A 130 8.63 11.35 -21.35
CA THR A 130 7.35 11.80 -20.80
C THR A 130 7.55 12.31 -19.38
N VAL A 131 8.29 11.56 -18.56
CA VAL A 131 8.63 11.96 -17.19
C VAL A 131 9.52 13.20 -17.19
N LEU A 132 10.48 13.30 -18.11
CA LEU A 132 11.32 14.49 -18.25
C LEU A 132 10.48 15.71 -18.64
N ASN A 133 9.57 15.58 -19.61
CA ASN A 133 8.63 16.64 -20.00
C ASN A 133 7.79 17.10 -18.81
N PHE A 134 7.09 16.16 -18.16
CA PHE A 134 6.20 16.45 -17.05
C PHE A 134 6.92 17.08 -15.86
N ALA A 135 8.07 16.52 -15.45
CA ALA A 135 8.85 17.04 -14.33
C ALA A 135 9.44 18.43 -14.62
N SER A 136 9.84 18.70 -15.88
CA SER A 136 10.37 20.00 -16.28
C SER A 136 9.28 21.07 -16.28
N ILE A 137 8.09 20.78 -16.80
CA ILE A 137 6.94 21.70 -16.74
C ILE A 137 6.49 21.92 -15.29
N ALA A 138 6.54 20.89 -14.44
CA ALA A 138 6.25 21.05 -13.01
C ALA A 138 7.23 22.01 -12.31
N LYS A 139 8.50 22.03 -12.72
CA LYS A 139 9.54 22.95 -12.20
C LYS A 139 9.52 24.35 -12.82
N GLY A 140 8.69 24.59 -13.85
CA GLY A 140 8.67 25.86 -14.60
C GLY A 140 9.78 25.92 -15.65
N TYR A 141 9.63 25.13 -16.71
CA TYR A 141 10.56 25.11 -17.84
C TYR A 141 10.52 26.44 -18.60
N LYS A 142 11.69 27.03 -18.85
CA LYS A 142 11.85 28.28 -19.60
C LYS A 142 12.55 28.00 -20.91
N HIS A 143 11.93 28.39 -22.01
CA HIS A 143 12.54 28.35 -23.33
C HIS A 143 12.18 29.63 -24.09
N ASP A 144 13.22 30.38 -24.46
CA ASP A 144 13.12 31.72 -25.03
C ASP A 144 12.26 32.66 -24.17
N LYS A 145 11.18 33.21 -24.76
CA LYS A 145 10.21 34.10 -24.10
C LYS A 145 9.05 33.35 -23.46
N THR A 146 9.03 32.02 -23.54
CA THR A 146 7.91 31.19 -23.10
C THR A 146 8.28 30.43 -21.83
N THR A 147 7.41 30.50 -20.82
CA THR A 147 7.54 29.67 -19.60
C THR A 147 6.42 28.66 -19.59
N LEU A 148 6.76 27.37 -19.63
CA LEU A 148 5.82 26.27 -19.47
C LEU A 148 5.77 25.87 -18.00
N HIS A 149 4.64 26.07 -17.35
CA HIS A 149 4.46 25.74 -15.94
C HIS A 149 3.03 25.31 -15.63
N TYR A 150 2.87 24.24 -14.86
CA TYR A 150 1.54 23.85 -14.36
C TYR A 150 0.97 24.78 -13.28
N LYS A 151 1.81 25.61 -12.66
CA LYS A 151 1.38 26.62 -11.70
C LYS A 151 0.40 27.60 -12.35
N ASN A 152 -0.66 27.95 -11.63
CA ASN A 152 -1.78 28.77 -12.07
C ASN A 152 -2.64 28.19 -13.20
N THR A 153 -2.39 26.95 -13.64
CA THR A 153 -3.30 26.25 -14.56
C THR A 153 -4.51 25.70 -13.82
N LYS A 154 -5.52 25.27 -14.58
CA LYS A 154 -6.82 24.82 -14.05
C LYS A 154 -7.08 23.36 -14.38
N VAL A 155 -7.93 22.75 -13.58
CA VAL A 155 -8.60 21.50 -13.96
C VAL A 155 -9.76 21.86 -14.88
N HIS A 156 -9.63 21.56 -16.17
CA HIS A 156 -10.59 21.96 -17.19
C HIS A 156 -11.61 20.85 -17.52
N ARG A 157 -11.37 19.62 -17.08
CA ARG A 157 -12.32 18.52 -17.32
C ARG A 157 -12.28 17.49 -16.20
N VAL A 158 -13.45 17.19 -15.66
CA VAL A 158 -13.68 16.16 -14.65
C VAL A 158 -14.86 15.30 -15.11
N VAL A 159 -14.60 14.01 -15.24
CA VAL A 159 -15.62 12.99 -15.52
C VAL A 159 -15.69 12.08 -14.31
N ARG A 160 -16.81 12.13 -13.59
CA ARG A 160 -17.08 11.29 -12.42
C ARG A 160 -16.86 9.82 -12.76
N ASP A 161 -16.20 9.12 -11.84
CA ASP A 161 -15.84 7.71 -11.98
C ASP A 161 -15.02 7.36 -13.23
N PHE A 162 -14.31 8.34 -13.81
CA PHE A 162 -13.43 8.10 -14.94
C PHE A 162 -12.10 8.82 -14.82
N VAL A 163 -12.05 10.13 -15.08
CA VAL A 163 -10.81 10.89 -15.16
C VAL A 163 -10.95 12.32 -14.65
N ILE A 164 -9.84 12.84 -14.13
CA ILE A 164 -9.62 14.26 -13.90
C ILE A 164 -8.48 14.69 -14.83
N GLN A 165 -8.76 15.61 -15.75
CA GLN A 165 -7.82 16.08 -16.78
C GLN A 165 -7.45 17.54 -16.53
N MET A 166 -6.14 17.82 -16.62
CA MET A 166 -5.54 19.12 -16.37
C MET A 166 -4.21 19.27 -17.12
N GLY A 167 -3.49 20.36 -16.90
CA GLY A 167 -2.16 20.56 -17.47
C GLY A 167 -2.15 21.19 -18.86
N ASP A 168 -3.23 21.86 -19.26
CA ASP A 168 -3.18 22.82 -20.37
C ASP A 168 -2.49 24.09 -19.86
N VAL A 169 -1.22 24.26 -20.25
CA VAL A 169 -0.34 25.36 -19.80
C VAL A 169 -0.44 26.61 -20.67
N THR A 170 -1.24 26.59 -21.75
CA THR A 170 -1.34 27.73 -22.68
C THR A 170 -2.71 28.40 -22.62
N VAL A 171 -3.80 27.66 -22.85
CA VAL A 171 -5.17 28.21 -22.92
C VAL A 171 -5.94 27.94 -21.63
N GLY A 172 -5.76 26.74 -21.07
CA GLY A 172 -6.38 26.32 -19.82
C GLY A 172 -7.82 25.83 -19.96
N ASP A 173 -8.29 25.55 -21.19
CA ASP A 173 -9.62 25.01 -21.50
C ASP A 173 -9.59 23.60 -22.11
N GLY A 174 -8.38 23.08 -22.39
CA GLY A 174 -8.17 21.76 -22.97
C GLY A 174 -7.86 21.79 -24.47
N THR A 175 -7.93 22.95 -25.13
CA THR A 175 -7.53 23.10 -26.55
C THR A 175 -6.03 23.30 -26.73
N GLY A 176 -5.33 23.67 -25.65
CA GLY A 176 -3.92 24.02 -25.69
C GLY A 176 -2.99 22.96 -25.11
N GLY A 177 -1.89 23.44 -24.53
CA GLY A 177 -0.81 22.63 -24.01
C GLY A 177 0.36 22.49 -24.99
N LYS A 178 1.56 22.40 -24.44
CA LYS A 178 2.81 22.36 -25.20
C LYS A 178 3.85 21.55 -24.44
N SER A 179 4.66 20.78 -25.14
CA SER A 179 5.75 20.02 -24.51
C SER A 179 7.05 20.85 -24.41
N ILE A 180 8.00 20.37 -23.62
CA ILE A 180 9.36 20.95 -23.62
C ILE A 180 10.11 20.71 -24.94
N TYR A 181 9.62 19.78 -25.78
CA TYR A 181 10.23 19.39 -27.05
C TYR A 181 9.65 20.13 -28.27
N GLY A 182 8.62 20.97 -28.07
CA GLY A 182 7.84 21.57 -29.15
C GLY A 182 6.34 21.49 -28.85
N GLU A 183 5.49 21.66 -29.87
CA GLU A 183 4.02 21.57 -29.71
C GLU A 183 3.61 20.20 -29.13
N THR A 184 4.09 19.12 -29.74
CA THR A 184 3.81 17.75 -29.32
C THR A 184 5.05 16.85 -29.41
N PHE A 185 4.99 15.69 -28.77
CA PHE A 185 5.99 14.61 -28.90
C PHE A 185 5.33 13.23 -29.04
N ASP A 186 6.11 12.28 -29.56
CA ASP A 186 5.66 10.93 -29.87
C ASP A 186 5.27 10.11 -28.63
N ASP A 187 4.43 9.09 -28.81
CA ASP A 187 4.09 8.15 -27.74
C ASP A 187 5.31 7.27 -27.40
N GLU A 188 5.69 7.20 -26.13
CA GLU A 188 6.66 6.20 -25.64
C GLU A 188 6.03 4.80 -25.51
N ASP A 189 6.88 3.80 -25.28
CA ASP A 189 6.46 2.40 -25.19
C ASP A 189 5.34 2.17 -24.16
N TYR A 190 4.35 1.39 -24.57
CA TYR A 190 3.19 1.02 -23.75
C TYR A 190 3.50 -0.13 -22.79
N ILE A 191 4.57 0.03 -21.98
CA ILE A 191 4.98 -0.94 -20.96
C ILE A 191 3.94 -1.00 -19.83
N LEU A 192 3.34 0.15 -19.54
CA LEU A 192 2.42 0.36 -18.43
C LEU A 192 0.96 0.35 -18.89
N SER A 193 0.07 -0.08 -17.99
CA SER A 193 -1.36 -0.24 -18.26
C SER A 193 -2.20 0.48 -17.20
N HIS A 194 -3.38 0.95 -17.58
CA HIS A 194 -4.37 1.66 -16.77
C HIS A 194 -5.11 0.69 -15.83
N ARG A 195 -4.34 0.05 -14.93
CA ARG A 195 -4.77 -1.10 -14.11
C ARG A 195 -5.64 -0.72 -12.91
N SER A 196 -5.56 0.52 -12.42
CA SER A 196 -6.32 0.96 -11.24
C SER A 196 -6.52 2.46 -11.20
N ALA A 197 -7.34 2.92 -10.25
CA ALA A 197 -7.38 4.32 -9.85
C ALA A 197 -5.99 4.84 -9.45
N GLY A 198 -5.78 6.14 -9.63
CA GLY A 198 -4.57 6.87 -9.27
C GLY A 198 -3.46 6.84 -10.30
N PHE A 199 -3.52 6.01 -11.34
CA PHE A 199 -2.56 6.08 -12.44
C PHE A 199 -2.71 7.40 -13.19
N VAL A 200 -1.57 7.94 -13.63
CA VAL A 200 -1.43 9.21 -14.33
C VAL A 200 -0.91 8.92 -15.74
N SER A 201 -1.54 9.53 -16.73
CA SER A 201 -1.31 9.25 -18.14
C SER A 201 -1.43 10.53 -18.97
N MET A 202 -0.73 10.60 -20.10
CA MET A 202 -0.76 11.76 -20.99
C MET A 202 -2.08 11.83 -21.75
N ALA A 203 -2.67 13.03 -21.79
CA ALA A 203 -3.75 13.31 -22.73
C ALA A 203 -3.16 13.61 -24.11
N ASN A 204 -3.84 13.15 -25.15
CA ASN A 204 -3.44 13.37 -26.55
C ASN A 204 -4.69 13.55 -27.42
N HIS A 205 -4.48 14.04 -28.64
CA HIS A 205 -5.50 14.25 -29.67
C HIS A 205 -5.39 13.21 -30.80
N GLY A 206 -4.81 12.05 -30.49
CA GLY A 206 -4.42 11.02 -31.46
C GLY A 206 -3.00 10.53 -31.20
N LYS A 207 -2.58 9.55 -32.01
CA LYS A 207 -1.24 8.96 -31.91
C LYS A 207 -0.17 10.05 -32.03
N ASN A 208 0.85 10.01 -31.18
CA ASN A 208 2.01 10.90 -31.21
C ASN A 208 1.70 12.41 -31.04
N THR A 209 0.67 12.74 -30.27
CA THR A 209 0.27 14.14 -30.02
C THR A 209 0.32 14.51 -28.53
N ASN A 210 1.30 13.97 -27.80
CA ASN A 210 1.47 14.28 -26.38
C ASN A 210 1.99 15.71 -26.21
N GLY A 211 1.34 16.50 -25.36
CA GLY A 211 1.75 17.88 -25.07
C GLY A 211 2.12 18.05 -23.59
N SER A 212 1.41 18.94 -22.90
CA SER A 212 1.51 19.10 -21.44
C SER A 212 0.34 18.51 -20.67
N GLN A 213 -0.79 18.26 -21.34
CA GLN A 213 -2.02 17.80 -20.70
C GLN A 213 -1.88 16.36 -20.20
N PHE A 214 -2.44 16.11 -19.03
CA PHE A 214 -2.43 14.79 -18.40
C PHE A 214 -3.74 14.55 -17.67
N PHE A 215 -4.03 13.29 -17.39
CA PHE A 215 -5.18 12.91 -16.58
C PHE A 215 -4.83 11.91 -15.49
N ILE A 216 -5.60 11.97 -14.41
CA ILE A 216 -5.55 11.04 -13.28
C ILE A 216 -6.79 10.15 -13.37
N LEU A 217 -6.57 8.84 -13.37
CA LEU A 217 -7.65 7.86 -13.36
C LEU A 217 -8.35 7.80 -12.00
N LEU A 218 -9.67 7.77 -12.02
CA LEU A 218 -10.51 7.48 -10.84
C LEU A 218 -10.89 6.00 -10.73
N VAL A 219 -10.88 5.29 -11.86
CA VAL A 219 -11.19 3.85 -11.95
C VAL A 219 -10.21 3.14 -12.89
N ARG A 220 -10.27 1.80 -12.94
CA ARG A 220 -9.52 1.01 -13.93
C ARG A 220 -10.07 1.28 -15.33
N ALA A 221 -9.19 1.63 -16.27
CA ALA A 221 -9.57 2.05 -17.62
C ALA A 221 -8.70 1.39 -18.72
N ARG A 222 -8.69 0.05 -18.80
CA ARG A 222 -7.81 -0.69 -19.74
C ARG A 222 -8.08 -0.43 -21.23
N TRP A 223 -9.22 0.15 -21.58
CA TRP A 223 -9.51 0.55 -22.97
C TRP A 223 -8.62 1.72 -23.45
N LEU A 224 -7.95 2.42 -22.53
CA LEU A 224 -6.95 3.46 -22.83
C LEU A 224 -5.54 2.88 -23.03
N ASP A 225 -5.34 1.59 -22.74
CA ASP A 225 -4.04 0.93 -22.97
C ASP A 225 -3.67 1.00 -24.45
N LYS A 226 -2.37 1.25 -24.72
CA LYS A 226 -1.83 1.43 -26.09
C LYS A 226 -2.35 2.65 -26.85
N ARG A 227 -3.05 3.56 -26.17
CA ARG A 227 -3.54 4.83 -26.72
C ARG A 227 -3.03 6.03 -25.96
N HIS A 228 -2.79 5.87 -24.66
CA HIS A 228 -2.25 6.91 -23.79
C HIS A 228 -1.05 6.36 -23.01
N VAL A 229 0.01 7.17 -22.93
CA VAL A 229 1.25 6.80 -22.24
C VAL A 229 1.06 7.00 -20.74
N VAL A 230 1.03 5.90 -20.00
CA VAL A 230 1.05 5.93 -18.53
C VAL A 230 2.46 6.21 -18.06
N PHE A 231 2.64 7.24 -17.22
CA PHE A 231 3.97 7.68 -16.77
C PHE A 231 4.08 7.91 -15.26
N GLY A 232 2.98 7.76 -14.50
CA GLY A 232 3.04 7.93 -13.06
C GLY A 232 1.82 7.38 -12.32
N LYS A 233 1.84 7.54 -11.00
CA LYS A 233 0.73 7.20 -10.11
C LYS A 233 0.70 8.11 -8.88
N VAL A 234 -0.48 8.51 -8.44
CA VAL A 234 -0.68 9.26 -7.21
C VAL A 234 -0.31 8.38 -6.01
N ILE A 235 0.71 8.80 -5.26
CA ILE A 235 1.24 8.09 -4.08
C ILE A 235 0.80 8.72 -2.75
N LYS A 236 0.39 10.00 -2.77
CA LYS A 236 -0.16 10.72 -1.60
C LYS A 236 -1.22 11.71 -2.07
N GLY A 237 -2.19 12.02 -1.21
CA GLY A 237 -3.23 13.02 -1.51
C GLY A 237 -4.35 12.52 -2.42
N PHE A 238 -4.63 11.21 -2.45
CA PHE A 238 -5.73 10.68 -3.27
C PHE A 238 -7.12 11.12 -2.76
N ASP A 239 -7.20 11.52 -1.49
CA ASP A 239 -8.35 12.21 -0.90
C ASP A 239 -8.61 13.56 -1.57
N VAL A 240 -7.57 14.33 -1.92
CA VAL A 240 -7.69 15.58 -2.71
C VAL A 240 -8.28 15.28 -4.09
N ILE A 241 -7.78 14.23 -4.75
CA ILE A 241 -8.28 13.77 -6.05
C ILE A 241 -9.76 13.38 -5.97
N ARG A 242 -10.16 12.69 -4.91
CA ARG A 242 -11.57 12.33 -4.68
C ARG A 242 -12.45 13.56 -4.49
N LYS A 243 -12.02 14.53 -3.68
CA LYS A 243 -12.75 15.79 -3.49
C LYS A 243 -12.94 16.55 -4.80
N ILE A 244 -11.92 16.58 -5.67
CA ILE A 244 -12.03 17.15 -7.02
C ILE A 244 -13.09 16.42 -7.85
N SER A 245 -13.13 15.08 -7.77
CA SER A 245 -14.09 14.27 -8.54
C SER A 245 -15.55 14.45 -8.12
N GLU A 246 -15.79 14.86 -6.88
CA GLU A 246 -17.13 15.07 -6.31
C GLU A 246 -17.73 16.43 -6.71
N ILE A 247 -16.92 17.35 -7.24
CA ILE A 247 -17.38 18.66 -7.69
C ILE A 247 -18.34 18.49 -8.87
N GLU A 248 -19.45 19.22 -8.83
CA GLU A 248 -20.40 19.25 -9.92
C GLU A 248 -19.77 19.77 -11.21
N THR A 249 -20.05 19.07 -12.31
CA THR A 249 -19.53 19.39 -13.64
C THR A 249 -20.67 19.65 -14.62
N ASN A 250 -20.38 20.41 -15.68
CA ASN A 250 -21.23 20.48 -16.84
C ASN A 250 -21.28 19.08 -17.50
N LYS A 251 -22.48 18.58 -17.80
CA LYS A 251 -22.69 17.23 -18.34
C LYS A 251 -22.11 17.04 -19.75
N GLU A 252 -22.07 18.10 -20.55
CA GLU A 252 -21.63 18.05 -21.95
C GLU A 252 -20.11 18.18 -22.06
N THR A 253 -19.53 19.16 -21.35
CA THR A 253 -18.11 19.47 -21.47
C THR A 253 -17.24 18.78 -20.42
N GLY A 254 -17.83 18.34 -19.30
CA GLY A 254 -17.09 17.88 -18.12
C GLY A 254 -16.40 19.02 -17.36
N MET A 255 -16.62 20.28 -17.72
CA MET A 255 -16.01 21.43 -17.04
C MET A 255 -16.55 21.53 -15.61
N PRO A 256 -15.68 21.60 -14.58
CA PRO A 256 -16.11 21.82 -13.20
C PRO A 256 -16.86 23.16 -13.03
N LYS A 257 -17.98 23.15 -12.31
CA LYS A 257 -18.72 24.39 -11.99
C LYS A 257 -17.92 25.31 -11.06
N LYS A 258 -17.13 24.73 -10.16
CA LYS A 258 -16.21 25.47 -9.28
C LYS A 258 -14.83 25.56 -9.91
N LYS A 259 -14.16 26.70 -9.74
CA LYS A 259 -12.82 26.91 -10.28
C LYS A 259 -11.79 26.16 -9.44
N ILE A 260 -11.14 25.18 -10.04
CA ILE A 260 -10.06 24.39 -9.44
C ILE A 260 -8.74 24.85 -10.06
N LYS A 261 -7.83 25.34 -9.22
CA LYS A 261 -6.53 25.86 -9.65
C LYS A 261 -5.39 25.08 -9.03
N ILE A 262 -4.31 24.94 -9.78
CA ILE A 262 -3.01 24.52 -9.27
C ILE A 262 -2.31 25.78 -8.76
N VAL A 263 -2.21 25.96 -7.45
CA VAL A 263 -1.59 27.15 -6.83
C VAL A 263 -0.08 27.09 -6.92
N ASP A 264 0.48 25.90 -6.72
CA ASP A 264 1.91 25.66 -6.80
C ASP A 264 2.17 24.21 -7.21
N CYS A 265 3.32 23.97 -7.80
CA CYS A 265 3.75 22.63 -8.14
C CYS A 265 5.27 22.57 -8.28
N GLY A 266 5.81 21.35 -8.21
CA GLY A 266 7.23 21.11 -8.40
C GLY A 266 7.53 19.64 -8.63
N SER A 267 8.80 19.35 -8.84
CA SER A 267 9.28 17.97 -8.95
C SER A 267 10.61 17.81 -8.23
N ASP A 268 10.77 16.67 -7.56
CA ASP A 268 11.95 16.33 -6.78
C ASP A 268 12.54 15.00 -7.26
N ASP A 269 13.86 14.95 -7.34
CA ASP A 269 14.59 13.72 -7.59
C ASP A 269 14.61 12.87 -6.32
N VAL A 270 14.31 11.57 -6.46
CA VAL A 270 14.26 10.65 -5.32
C VAL A 270 15.13 9.43 -5.58
N LYS A 271 15.67 8.83 -4.51
CA LYS A 271 16.35 7.54 -4.62
C LYS A 271 15.35 6.52 -5.18
N LYS A 272 15.69 5.93 -6.32
CA LYS A 272 14.87 4.94 -7.05
C LYS A 272 14.28 3.88 -6.12
N TYR A 273 12.96 3.70 -6.14
CA TYR A 273 12.29 2.69 -5.31
C TYR A 273 11.00 2.14 -5.96
N CYS A 274 10.66 0.91 -5.59
CA CYS A 274 9.44 0.25 -6.03
C CYS A 274 8.28 0.53 -5.07
N GLU A 275 7.16 1.02 -5.57
CA GLU A 275 6.01 1.44 -4.73
C GLU A 275 5.46 0.28 -3.88
N ASN A 276 5.21 -0.87 -4.51
CA ASN A 276 4.65 -2.05 -3.85
C ASN A 276 5.59 -2.58 -2.75
N ILE A 277 6.90 -2.62 -3.03
CA ILE A 277 7.92 -3.06 -2.08
C ILE A 277 8.02 -2.08 -0.91
N LYS A 278 7.96 -0.77 -1.18
CA LYS A 278 7.96 0.24 -0.10
C LYS A 278 6.73 0.12 0.80
N GLN A 279 5.53 0.00 0.22
CA GLN A 279 4.31 -0.22 1.00
C GLN A 279 4.40 -1.49 1.84
N PHE A 280 4.86 -2.59 1.26
CA PHE A 280 5.05 -3.85 1.98
C PHE A 280 6.06 -3.70 3.13
N ASN A 281 7.23 -3.10 2.89
CA ASN A 281 8.24 -2.86 3.91
C ASN A 281 7.71 -1.97 5.04
N ASP A 282 6.92 -0.94 4.73
CA ASP A 282 6.29 -0.08 5.72
C ASP A 282 5.26 -0.85 6.56
N HIS A 283 4.51 -1.78 5.94
CA HIS A 283 3.62 -2.70 6.66
C HIS A 283 4.38 -3.66 7.57
N ILE A 284 5.47 -4.26 7.10
CA ILE A 284 6.32 -5.16 7.91
C ILE A 284 6.93 -4.40 9.10
N LYS A 285 7.40 -3.16 8.90
CA LYS A 285 7.89 -2.32 10.01
C LYS A 285 6.81 -2.08 11.06
N LYS A 286 5.58 -1.75 10.64
CA LYS A 286 4.45 -1.57 11.57
C LYS A 286 4.13 -2.86 12.33
N ILE A 287 4.11 -4.01 11.65
CA ILE A 287 3.87 -5.31 12.27
C ILE A 287 4.99 -5.67 13.26
N SER A 288 6.25 -5.43 12.89
CA SER A 288 7.40 -5.66 13.76
C SER A 288 7.35 -4.81 15.03
N ILE A 289 7.00 -3.52 14.90
CA ILE A 289 6.79 -2.62 16.04
C ILE A 289 5.66 -3.15 16.93
N TYR A 290 4.51 -3.50 16.35
CA TYR A 290 3.37 -4.05 17.09
C TYR A 290 3.73 -5.34 17.85
N LEU A 291 4.43 -6.26 17.19
CA LEU A 291 4.86 -7.52 17.81
C LEU A 291 5.87 -7.29 18.94
N SER A 292 6.78 -6.32 18.79
CA SER A 292 7.74 -5.96 19.85
C SER A 292 7.06 -5.39 21.09
N ILE A 293 6.04 -4.56 20.92
CA ILE A 293 5.24 -4.00 22.02
C ILE A 293 4.40 -5.11 22.68
N TYR A 294 3.78 -5.99 21.88
CA TYR A 294 3.00 -7.10 22.41
C TYR A 294 3.87 -8.06 23.24
N LEU A 295 5.06 -8.42 22.75
CA LEU A 295 5.97 -9.33 23.44
C LEU A 295 6.52 -8.71 24.73
N SER A 296 6.82 -7.41 24.74
CA SER A 296 7.32 -6.73 25.95
C SER A 296 6.24 -6.68 27.04
N ILE A 297 5.00 -6.36 26.68
CA ILE A 297 3.85 -6.37 27.62
C ILE A 297 3.63 -7.81 28.13
N TYR A 298 3.59 -8.79 27.24
CA TYR A 298 3.39 -10.20 27.62
C TYR A 298 4.47 -10.70 28.58
N LEU A 299 5.74 -10.42 28.29
CA LEU A 299 6.86 -10.83 29.13
C LEU A 299 6.84 -10.14 30.49
N SER A 300 6.45 -8.85 30.54
CA SER A 300 6.33 -8.10 31.80
C SER A 300 5.23 -8.69 32.71
N ILE A 301 4.08 -9.05 32.14
CA ILE A 301 2.98 -9.69 32.88
C ILE A 301 3.41 -11.08 33.35
N TYR A 302 4.01 -11.88 32.48
CA TYR A 302 4.49 -13.21 32.83
C TYR A 302 5.51 -13.17 33.97
N LEU A 303 6.49 -12.27 33.90
CA LEU A 303 7.49 -12.10 34.95
C LEU A 303 6.86 -11.64 36.27
N SER A 304 5.88 -10.74 36.24
CA SER A 304 5.16 -10.30 37.44
C SER A 304 4.40 -11.44 38.13
N ILE A 305 3.75 -12.32 37.35
CA ILE A 305 3.05 -13.50 37.87
C ILE A 305 4.06 -14.52 38.42
N TYR A 306 5.14 -14.78 37.69
CA TYR A 306 6.18 -15.73 38.11
C TYR A 306 6.85 -15.31 39.42
N LEU A 307 7.21 -14.03 39.56
CA LEU A 307 7.75 -13.47 40.80
C LEU A 307 6.74 -13.50 41.95
N SER A 308 5.44 -13.34 41.67
CA SER A 308 4.40 -13.46 42.69
C SER A 308 4.26 -14.89 43.23
N ILE A 309 4.49 -15.89 42.38
CA ILE A 309 4.42 -17.32 42.76
C ILE A 309 5.71 -17.74 43.49
N THR A 310 6.88 -17.32 43.01
CA THR A 310 8.19 -17.76 43.53
C THR A 310 8.74 -16.90 44.67
N GLY A 311 8.33 -15.64 44.77
CA GLY A 311 8.73 -14.71 45.83
C GLY A 311 8.11 -14.99 47.21
N GLY A 312 7.18 -15.95 47.30
CA GLY A 312 6.55 -16.37 48.56
C GLY A 312 7.40 -17.28 49.46
N GLU A 313 8.58 -17.73 49.02
CA GLU A 313 9.37 -18.76 49.74
C GLU A 313 10.61 -18.23 50.50
N PHE A 314 10.88 -16.92 50.53
CA PHE A 314 11.99 -16.36 51.31
C PHE A 314 11.52 -15.59 52.55
N ALA A 315 10.99 -16.30 53.55
CA ALA A 315 10.93 -15.81 54.92
C ALA A 315 12.21 -16.27 55.68
N PRO A 316 12.96 -15.38 56.35
CA PRO A 316 14.20 -15.75 57.03
C PRO A 316 13.91 -16.64 58.25
N GLY A 317 14.68 -17.71 58.36
CA GLY A 317 14.50 -18.77 59.35
C GLY A 317 14.49 -18.29 60.80
N LYS A 318 13.53 -18.79 61.57
CA LYS A 318 13.62 -18.79 63.04
C LYS A 318 14.57 -19.90 63.48
N ALA A 319 15.81 -19.53 63.77
CA ALA A 319 16.65 -20.30 64.69
C ALA A 319 16.20 -19.98 66.13
N SER A 320 15.80 -20.98 66.91
CA SER A 320 15.94 -20.94 68.37
C SER A 320 15.81 -22.33 69.00
N SER A 321 16.97 -22.83 69.41
CA SER A 321 17.27 -23.57 70.64
C SER A 321 16.38 -24.73 71.11
N ARG A 322 17.02 -25.91 71.16
CA ARG A 322 16.81 -26.99 72.13
C ARG A 322 16.52 -26.47 73.54
N CYS A 323 15.58 -27.09 74.25
CA CYS A 323 15.78 -27.52 75.62
C CYS A 323 14.95 -28.77 75.92
N SER A 324 15.66 -29.74 76.49
CA SER A 324 15.24 -31.04 77.01
C SER A 324 14.21 -30.92 78.13
N ILE A 325 13.35 -31.94 78.29
CA ILE A 325 13.28 -32.81 79.48
C ILE A 325 12.90 -34.21 78.97
#